data_AF-A0A6C0H9P4-F1
#
_entry.id   AF-A0A6C0H9P4-F1
#
_cell.length_a   1.000
_cell.length_b   1.000
_cell.length_c   1.000
_cell.angle_alpha   90.00
_cell.angle_beta   90.00
_cell.angle_gamma   90.00
#
_symmetry.space_group_name_H-M   'P 1'
#
loop_
_entity.id
_entity.type
_entity.pdbx_description
1 polymer ?
#
loop_
_entity_poly.entity_id
_entity_poly.type
_entity_poly.pdbx_seq_one_letter_code
_entity_poly.pdbx_strand_id
1 'polypeptide(L)'
;MLGLDKHSIFLYIIIFFILFICLKIYNESDVFNLKCIISGVDGNKYCVREREKVNDAADLLANVTNKCKEFVKYMKDKYPNDPKVKKLVEGFNPKKINETLPTSELTAYSENKGEKLAFCLNRTKNSTTLIDLNTLTFVALHELSHIMTTSVGHKQEFWQNFKFVLENAKKAGIYNPVDYKKKPQQYCGMTITDNPYYDL
;
A
#
# COMPACT_ATOMS: atom_id res chain seq x y z
N MET A 1 8.50 41.44 37.97
CA MET A 1 7.27 40.80 37.48
C MET A 1 7.11 41.22 36.03
N LEU A 2 7.63 40.43 35.09
CA LEU A 2 7.62 40.78 33.66
C LEU A 2 6.17 40.74 33.16
N GLY A 3 5.56 41.92 33.00
CA GLY A 3 4.23 42.04 32.42
C GLY A 3 4.30 41.72 30.93
N LEU A 4 4.14 40.45 30.59
CA LEU A 4 3.94 40.04 29.21
C LEU A 4 2.64 40.68 28.71
N ASP A 5 2.76 41.51 27.67
CA ASP A 5 1.59 42.10 27.04
C ASP A 5 0.73 41.01 26.39
N LYS A 6 -0.56 41.29 26.21
CA LYS A 6 -1.53 40.32 25.68
C LYS A 6 -1.16 39.81 24.28
N HIS A 7 -0.49 40.62 23.46
CA HIS A 7 -0.05 40.20 22.12
C HIS A 7 1.11 39.22 22.22
N SER A 8 2.07 39.46 23.12
CA SER A 8 3.15 38.53 23.42
C SER A 8 2.63 37.18 23.92
N ILE A 9 1.67 37.17 24.86
CA ILE A 9 1.04 35.93 25.35
C ILE A 9 0.37 35.16 24.21
N PHE A 10 -0.40 35.87 23.37
CA PHE A 10 -1.08 35.26 22.24
C PHE A 10 -0.10 34.67 21.21
N LEU A 11 1.02 35.37 20.95
CA LEU A 11 2.09 34.88 20.09
C LEU A 11 2.73 33.60 20.64
N TYR A 12 3.03 33.54 21.94
CA TYR A 12 3.59 32.33 22.55
C TYR A 12 2.63 31.14 22.48
N ILE A 13 1.31 31.36 22.63
CA ILE A 13 0.30 30.30 22.47
C ILE A 13 0.31 29.78 21.03
N ILE A 14 0.37 30.66 20.03
CA ILE A 14 0.45 30.26 18.62
C ILE A 14 1.74 29.48 18.34
N ILE A 15 2.88 29.95 18.82
CA ILE A 15 4.17 29.26 18.63
C ILE A 15 4.13 27.87 19.26
N PHE A 16 3.63 27.75 20.49
CA PHE A 16 3.48 26.45 21.16
C PHE A 16 2.55 25.51 20.38
N PHE A 17 1.43 26.03 19.87
CA PHE A 17 0.50 25.24 19.07
C PHE A 17 1.13 24.76 17.75
N ILE A 18 1.88 25.63 17.05
CA ILE A 18 2.61 25.25 15.84
C ILE A 18 3.66 24.18 16.15
N LEU A 19 4.45 24.35 17.22
CA LEU A 19 5.44 23.37 17.65
C LEU A 19 4.80 22.02 17.99
N PHE A 20 3.66 22.04 18.68
CA PHE A 20 2.89 20.83 18.99
C PHE A 20 2.42 20.12 17.71
N ILE A 21 1.90 20.86 16.72
CA ILE A 21 1.51 20.30 15.42
C ILE A 21 2.73 19.71 14.69
N CYS A 22 3.85 20.42 14.64
CA CYS A 22 5.07 19.94 13.99
C CYS A 22 5.58 18.65 14.64
N LEU A 23 5.58 18.57 15.99
CA LEU A 23 5.95 17.37 16.73
C LEU A 23 5.00 16.21 16.42
N LYS A 24 3.69 16.47 16.37
CA LYS A 24 2.71 15.45 16.00
C LYS A 24 2.94 14.92 14.58
N ILE A 25 3.12 15.81 13.60
CA ILE A 25 3.41 15.44 12.20
C ILE A 25 4.70 14.63 12.11
N TYR A 26 5.75 15.02 12.84
CA TYR A 26 7.02 14.30 12.85
C TYR A 26 6.87 12.88 13.43
N ASN A 27 6.18 12.76 14.57
CA ASN A 27 5.93 11.47 15.23
C ASN A 27 5.05 10.53 14.39
N GLU A 28 4.19 11.06 13.51
CA GLU A 28 3.35 10.28 12.59
C GLU A 28 4.00 10.07 11.21
N SER A 29 5.24 10.53 11.01
CA SER A 29 5.91 10.41 9.71
C SER A 29 6.49 9.01 9.46
N ASP A 30 6.57 8.63 8.17
CA ASP A 30 7.28 7.43 7.72
C ASP A 30 8.73 7.39 8.20
N VAL A 31 9.40 8.55 8.23
CA VAL A 31 10.82 8.67 8.60
C VAL A 31 11.05 8.27 10.05
N PHE A 32 10.10 8.56 10.94
CA PHE A 32 10.20 8.21 12.35
C PHE A 32 9.80 6.76 12.62
N ASN A 33 8.82 6.25 11.89
CA ASN A 33 8.17 4.96 12.22
C ASN A 33 8.66 3.76 11.39
N LEU A 34 9.35 4.00 10.28
CA LEU A 34 9.81 2.95 9.38
C LEU A 34 11.33 2.92 9.30
N LYS A 35 11.87 1.71 9.28
CA LYS A 35 13.27 1.43 9.03
C LYS A 35 13.44 1.05 7.57
N CYS A 36 14.30 1.79 6.87
CA CYS A 36 14.53 1.55 5.45
C CYS A 36 15.84 0.82 5.20
N ILE A 37 15.76 -0.38 4.65
CA ILE A 37 16.90 -1.28 4.38
C ILE A 37 16.93 -1.69 2.90
N ILE A 38 18.09 -2.18 2.44
CA ILE A 38 18.25 -2.72 1.08
C ILE A 38 17.76 -4.16 1.08
N SER A 39 16.86 -4.50 0.16
CA SER A 39 16.41 -5.89 -0.04
C SER A 39 17.49 -6.71 -0.75
N GLY A 40 17.64 -7.97 -0.32
CA GLY A 40 18.50 -8.94 -0.99
C GLY A 40 17.94 -9.47 -2.32
N VAL A 41 16.65 -9.23 -2.59
CA VAL A 41 15.95 -9.74 -3.77
C VAL A 41 16.27 -8.94 -5.03
N ASP A 42 16.30 -7.61 -4.93
CA ASP A 42 16.47 -6.73 -6.10
C ASP A 42 17.41 -5.53 -5.87
N GLY A 43 18.01 -5.42 -4.69
CA GLY A 43 18.92 -4.33 -4.33
C GLY A 43 18.26 -2.97 -4.12
N ASN A 44 16.92 -2.88 -4.16
CA ASN A 44 16.21 -1.64 -3.90
C ASN A 44 16.02 -1.41 -2.39
N LYS A 45 15.84 -0.14 -2.00
CA LYS A 45 15.59 0.26 -0.63
C LYS A 45 14.09 0.22 -0.33
N TYR A 46 13.69 -0.52 0.70
CA TYR A 46 12.31 -0.65 1.18
C TYR A 46 12.19 -0.20 2.63
N CYS A 47 11.15 0.56 2.93
CA CYS A 47 10.85 1.03 4.29
C CYS A 47 9.79 0.13 4.93
N VAL A 48 10.16 -0.54 6.01
CA VAL A 48 9.33 -1.52 6.74
C VAL A 48 9.30 -1.18 8.22
N ARG A 49 8.32 -1.71 8.97
CA ARG A 49 8.29 -1.53 10.43
C ARG A 49 9.45 -2.27 11.08
N GLU A 50 10.00 -1.70 12.15
CA GLU A 50 11.03 -2.36 12.93
C GLU A 50 10.49 -3.61 13.63
N ARG A 51 11.19 -4.73 13.42
CA ARG A 51 10.85 -6.08 13.91
C ARG A 51 12.08 -6.99 13.81
N GLU A 52 12.03 -8.15 14.44
CA GLU A 52 13.10 -9.17 14.33
C GLU A 52 13.36 -9.59 12.88
N LYS A 53 12.29 -9.85 12.11
CA LYS A 53 12.33 -10.27 10.69
C LYS A 53 12.31 -9.09 9.70
N VAL A 54 13.16 -8.09 9.92
CA VAL A 54 13.17 -6.87 9.10
C VAL A 54 13.57 -7.15 7.65
N ASN A 55 14.55 -8.03 7.42
CA ASN A 55 15.01 -8.40 6.08
C ASN A 55 13.91 -9.15 5.31
N ASP A 56 13.26 -10.14 5.93
CA ASP A 56 12.14 -10.87 5.32
C ASP A 56 11.00 -9.93 4.91
N ALA A 57 10.72 -8.89 5.70
CA ALA A 57 9.69 -7.90 5.37
C ALA A 57 10.08 -7.06 4.15
N ALA A 58 11.34 -6.61 4.07
CA ALA A 58 11.84 -5.87 2.90
C ALA A 58 11.87 -6.75 1.65
N ASP A 59 12.29 -8.01 1.78
CA ASP A 59 12.30 -8.98 0.68
C ASP A 59 10.88 -9.35 0.22
N LEU A 60 9.91 -9.42 1.14
CA LEU A 60 8.51 -9.61 0.79
C LEU A 60 7.97 -8.42 -0.02
N LEU A 61 8.29 -7.18 0.38
CA LEU A 61 7.95 -5.99 -0.39
C LEU A 61 8.63 -5.97 -1.76
N ALA A 62 9.90 -6.36 -1.85
CA ALA A 62 10.62 -6.46 -3.11
C ALA A 62 9.97 -7.47 -4.07
N ASN A 63 9.63 -8.66 -3.56
CA ASN A 63 8.96 -9.69 -4.33
C ASN A 63 7.60 -9.23 -4.86
N VAL A 64 6.74 -8.61 -4.04
CA VAL A 64 5.45 -8.11 -4.52
C VAL A 64 5.63 -6.92 -5.47
N THR A 65 6.61 -6.05 -5.23
CA THR A 65 6.94 -4.93 -6.13
C THR A 65 7.34 -5.42 -7.51
N ASN A 66 8.15 -6.48 -7.59
CA ASN A 66 8.55 -7.08 -8.86
C ASN A 66 7.36 -7.69 -9.60
N LYS A 67 6.45 -8.38 -8.89
CA LYS A 67 5.17 -8.84 -9.45
C LYS A 67 4.32 -7.70 -10.00
N CYS A 68 4.25 -6.56 -9.28
CA CYS A 68 3.54 -5.37 -9.78
C CYS A 68 4.20 -4.80 -11.04
N LYS A 69 5.53 -4.67 -11.08
CA LYS A 69 6.27 -4.21 -12.27
C LYS A 69 6.01 -5.10 -13.48
N GLU A 70 6.10 -6.42 -13.29
CA GLU A 70 5.80 -7.42 -14.32
C GLU A 70 4.36 -7.28 -14.83
N PHE A 71 3.40 -7.10 -13.92
CA PHE A 71 1.99 -6.93 -14.27
C PHE A 71 1.75 -5.66 -15.06
N VAL A 72 2.27 -4.52 -14.59
CA VAL A 72 2.11 -3.23 -15.27
C VAL A 72 2.74 -3.27 -16.66
N LYS A 73 3.91 -3.91 -16.80
CA LYS A 73 4.54 -4.15 -18.11
C LYS A 73 3.65 -5.02 -19.01
N TYR A 74 3.18 -6.15 -18.51
CA TYR A 74 2.28 -7.05 -19.25
C TYR A 74 1.01 -6.32 -19.72
N MET A 75 0.40 -5.50 -18.86
CA MET A 75 -0.78 -4.72 -19.21
C MET A 75 -0.48 -3.68 -20.29
N LYS A 76 0.64 -2.96 -20.16
CA LYS A 76 1.10 -1.99 -21.16
C LYS A 76 1.28 -2.64 -22.53
N ASP A 77 1.95 -3.78 -22.58
CA ASP A 77 2.27 -4.46 -23.84
C ASP A 77 1.00 -5.04 -24.50
N LYS A 78 0.06 -5.55 -23.68
CA LYS A 78 -1.17 -6.19 -24.18
C LYS A 78 -2.29 -5.22 -24.53
N TYR A 79 -2.41 -4.11 -23.80
CA TYR A 79 -3.48 -3.13 -23.93
C TYR A 79 -2.95 -1.68 -24.02
N PRO A 80 -2.04 -1.38 -24.95
CA PRO A 80 -1.32 -0.08 -24.98
C PRO A 80 -2.24 1.13 -25.19
N ASN A 81 -3.39 0.93 -25.85
CA ASN A 81 -4.33 1.98 -26.19
C ASN A 81 -5.49 2.12 -25.21
N ASP A 82 -5.61 1.23 -24.22
CA ASP A 82 -6.72 1.21 -23.28
C ASP A 82 -6.55 2.33 -22.24
N PRO A 83 -7.49 3.30 -22.13
CA PRO A 83 -7.35 4.45 -21.24
C PRO A 83 -7.10 4.09 -19.77
N LYS A 84 -7.72 3.01 -19.25
CA LYS A 84 -7.50 2.57 -17.86
C LYS A 84 -6.09 2.00 -17.65
N VAL A 85 -5.52 1.39 -18.69
CA VAL A 85 -4.14 0.87 -18.65
C VAL A 85 -3.13 1.98 -18.76
N LYS A 86 -3.39 3.02 -19.55
CA LYS A 86 -2.54 4.23 -19.56
C LYS A 86 -2.45 4.85 -18.16
N LYS A 87 -3.59 4.99 -17.47
CA LYS A 87 -3.62 5.45 -16.07
C LYS A 87 -2.79 4.55 -15.14
N LEU A 88 -2.90 3.23 -15.28
CA LEU A 88 -2.07 2.28 -14.52
C LEU A 88 -0.57 2.53 -14.73
N VAL A 89 -0.14 2.64 -15.98
CA VAL A 89 1.27 2.78 -16.35
C VAL A 89 1.82 4.13 -15.90
N GLU A 90 1.05 5.20 -16.06
CA GLU A 90 1.44 6.56 -15.68
C GLU A 90 1.41 6.76 -14.16
N GLY A 91 0.45 6.15 -13.46
CA GLY A 91 0.26 6.30 -12.03
C GLY A 91 1.13 5.38 -11.16
N PHE A 92 1.51 4.20 -11.65
CA PHE A 92 2.28 3.24 -10.83
C PHE A 92 3.72 3.69 -10.62
N ASN A 93 4.07 3.99 -9.37
CA ASN A 93 5.44 4.31 -8.96
C ASN A 93 6.10 3.17 -8.17
N PRO A 94 6.93 2.31 -8.81
CA PRO A 94 7.59 1.20 -8.12
C PRO A 94 8.65 1.62 -7.11
N LYS A 95 9.06 2.91 -7.07
CA LYS A 95 10.07 3.42 -6.13
C LYS A 95 9.47 3.90 -4.81
N LYS A 96 8.14 3.97 -4.71
CA LYS A 96 7.40 4.49 -3.55
C LYS A 96 6.44 3.43 -3.04
N ILE A 97 7.01 2.30 -2.62
CA ILE A 97 6.28 1.20 -2.01
C ILE A 97 6.87 0.94 -0.63
N ASN A 98 6.04 1.01 0.41
CA ASN A 98 6.48 0.77 1.78
C ASN A 98 5.47 -0.04 2.60
N GLU A 99 5.85 -0.38 3.81
CA GLU A 99 4.91 -0.93 4.77
C GLU A 99 4.04 0.19 5.37
N THR A 100 2.77 -0.09 5.64
CA THR A 100 1.92 0.86 6.37
C THR A 100 2.47 1.14 7.77
N LEU A 101 2.20 2.32 8.32
CA LEU A 101 2.60 2.66 9.67
C LEU A 101 1.96 1.74 10.72
N PRO A 102 2.61 1.49 11.88
CA PRO A 102 2.00 0.73 12.97
C PRO A 102 0.68 1.33 13.46
N THR A 103 0.55 2.65 13.37
CA THR A 103 -0.63 3.44 13.75
C THR A 103 -1.68 3.53 12.65
N SER A 104 -1.40 3.03 11.45
CA SER A 104 -2.32 3.09 10.32
C SER A 104 -3.60 2.29 10.62
N GLU A 105 -4.76 2.93 10.40
CA GLU A 105 -6.06 2.25 10.42
C GLU A 105 -6.29 1.44 9.13
N LEU A 106 -5.56 1.77 8.06
CA LEU A 106 -5.64 1.11 6.77
C LEU A 106 -4.66 -0.07 6.69
N THR A 107 -5.13 -1.18 6.11
CA THR A 107 -4.33 -2.40 5.88
C THR A 107 -3.55 -2.35 4.57
N ALA A 108 -4.02 -1.59 3.59
CA ALA A 108 -3.30 -1.21 2.38
C ALA A 108 -3.91 0.09 1.85
N TYR A 109 -3.14 0.83 1.06
CA TYR A 109 -3.66 2.02 0.38
C TYR A 109 -2.78 2.44 -0.81
N SER A 110 -3.39 3.19 -1.72
CA SER A 110 -2.74 3.94 -2.80
C SER A 110 -2.96 5.45 -2.60
N GLU A 111 -1.89 6.20 -2.33
CA GLU A 111 -1.93 7.67 -2.26
C GLU A 111 -1.89 8.25 -3.69
N ASN A 112 -2.65 9.33 -3.92
CA ASN A 112 -2.65 10.12 -5.16
C ASN A 112 -2.63 9.29 -6.46
N LYS A 113 -3.47 8.25 -6.54
CA LYS A 113 -3.55 7.35 -7.71
C LYS A 113 -2.21 6.70 -8.10
N GLY A 114 -1.42 6.30 -7.11
CA GLY A 114 -0.27 5.40 -7.30
C GLY A 114 1.09 6.06 -7.04
N GLU A 115 1.10 7.34 -6.64
CA GLU A 115 2.31 8.05 -6.24
C GLU A 115 3.07 7.30 -5.16
N LYS A 116 2.32 6.72 -4.20
CA LYS A 116 2.82 5.83 -3.17
C LYS A 116 1.82 4.71 -2.90
N LEU A 117 2.32 3.48 -2.79
CA LEU A 117 1.56 2.33 -2.31
C LEU A 117 2.10 1.90 -0.95
N ALA A 118 1.19 1.54 -0.05
CA ALA A 118 1.58 0.99 1.25
C ALA A 118 0.80 -0.28 1.55
N PHE A 119 1.48 -1.27 2.11
CA PHE A 119 0.88 -2.56 2.46
C PHE A 119 1.22 -2.94 3.89
N CYS A 120 0.25 -3.46 4.63
CA CYS A 120 0.54 -4.12 5.89
C CYS A 120 1.10 -5.52 5.61
N LEU A 121 2.21 -5.89 6.23
CA LEU A 121 2.88 -7.16 5.91
C LEU A 121 2.55 -8.29 6.88
N ASN A 122 1.66 -8.07 7.85
CA ASN A 122 1.35 -9.05 8.87
C ASN A 122 0.17 -9.95 8.46
N ARG A 123 0.21 -11.21 8.88
CA ARG A 123 -0.95 -12.10 8.73
C ARG A 123 -2.15 -11.65 9.58
N THR A 124 -1.91 -11.14 10.79
CA THR A 124 -2.95 -10.56 11.66
C THR A 124 -2.43 -9.29 12.32
N LYS A 125 -3.32 -8.44 12.88
CA LYS A 125 -2.99 -7.09 13.38
C LYS A 125 -1.76 -7.01 14.29
N ASN A 126 -1.61 -7.97 15.21
CA ASN A 126 -0.54 -8.00 16.22
C ASN A 126 0.44 -9.17 16.02
N SER A 127 0.44 -9.82 14.86
CA SER A 127 1.34 -10.95 14.59
C SER A 127 2.70 -10.48 14.09
N THR A 128 3.76 -11.18 14.49
CA THR A 128 5.11 -11.08 13.89
C THR A 128 5.24 -11.93 12.63
N THR A 129 4.24 -12.76 12.32
CA THR A 129 4.20 -13.61 11.13
C THR A 129 3.81 -12.78 9.91
N LEU A 130 4.67 -12.80 8.90
CA LEU A 130 4.41 -12.15 7.63
C LEU A 130 3.29 -12.85 6.86
N ILE A 131 2.55 -12.08 6.07
CA ILE A 131 1.55 -12.60 5.13
C ILE A 131 2.24 -13.34 3.98
N ASP A 132 1.56 -14.33 3.39
CA ASP A 132 2.10 -15.01 2.22
C ASP A 132 2.09 -14.11 0.97
N LEU A 133 3.05 -14.36 0.07
CA LEU A 133 3.23 -13.55 -1.12
C LEU A 133 2.01 -13.57 -2.06
N ASN A 134 1.26 -14.68 -2.13
CA ASN A 134 0.12 -14.77 -3.05
C ASN A 134 -1.04 -13.89 -2.56
N THR A 135 -1.33 -13.90 -1.26
CA THR A 135 -2.31 -12.98 -0.66
C THR A 135 -1.84 -11.53 -0.72
N LEU A 136 -0.56 -11.24 -0.46
CA LEU A 136 -0.05 -9.87 -0.63
C LEU A 136 -0.15 -9.39 -2.09
N THR A 137 0.08 -10.29 -3.05
CA THR A 137 -0.10 -10.00 -4.49
C THR A 137 -1.56 -9.67 -4.80
N PHE A 138 -2.53 -10.39 -4.22
CA PHE A 138 -3.95 -10.06 -4.37
C PHE A 138 -4.27 -8.64 -3.87
N VAL A 139 -3.76 -8.27 -2.69
CA VAL A 139 -3.92 -6.93 -2.13
C VAL A 139 -3.21 -5.88 -2.99
N ALA A 140 -2.01 -6.15 -3.50
CA ALA A 140 -1.33 -5.23 -4.39
C ALA A 140 -2.09 -5.01 -5.70
N LEU A 141 -2.69 -6.06 -6.27
CA LEU A 141 -3.55 -5.95 -7.45
C LEU A 141 -4.83 -5.15 -7.18
N HIS A 142 -5.37 -5.21 -5.95
CA HIS A 142 -6.47 -4.35 -5.52
C HIS A 142 -6.06 -2.86 -5.59
N GLU A 143 -4.90 -2.51 -5.03
CA GLU A 143 -4.39 -1.14 -5.07
C GLU A 143 -4.07 -0.68 -6.51
N LEU A 144 -3.50 -1.54 -7.36
CA LEU A 144 -3.32 -1.21 -8.78
C LEU A 144 -4.65 -0.97 -9.50
N SER A 145 -5.73 -1.64 -9.08
CA SER A 145 -7.07 -1.41 -9.62
C SER A 145 -7.62 -0.03 -9.21
N HIS A 146 -7.24 0.51 -8.05
CA HIS A 146 -7.54 1.88 -7.66
C HIS A 146 -6.85 2.93 -8.55
N ILE A 147 -5.64 2.64 -9.04
CA ILE A 147 -4.93 3.49 -10.02
C ILE A 147 -5.68 3.49 -11.37
N MET A 148 -6.15 2.32 -11.82
CA MET A 148 -6.90 2.17 -13.07
C MET A 148 -8.28 2.86 -13.07
N THR A 149 -8.87 3.03 -11.89
CA THR A 149 -10.27 3.45 -11.72
C THR A 149 -10.36 4.97 -11.56
N THR A 150 -11.28 5.61 -12.27
CA THR A 150 -11.47 7.06 -12.18
C THR A 150 -12.19 7.45 -10.90
N SER A 151 -13.27 6.75 -10.59
CA SER A 151 -14.04 6.99 -9.38
C SER A 151 -13.25 6.65 -8.09
N VAL A 152 -13.72 7.24 -6.98
CA VAL A 152 -13.20 6.98 -5.63
C VAL A 152 -14.08 5.93 -4.96
N GLY A 153 -13.45 5.04 -4.18
CA GLY A 153 -14.10 3.92 -3.49
C GLY A 153 -14.33 2.70 -4.39
N HIS A 154 -15.08 1.73 -3.88
CA HIS A 154 -15.34 0.44 -4.54
C HIS A 154 -16.68 0.44 -5.29
N LYS A 155 -16.85 1.36 -6.25
CA LYS A 155 -18.04 1.40 -7.14
C LYS A 155 -17.97 0.29 -8.19
N GLN A 156 -19.03 0.11 -8.98
CA GLN A 156 -19.07 -0.91 -10.04
C GLN A 156 -17.89 -0.84 -11.02
N GLU A 157 -17.46 0.37 -11.41
CA GLU A 157 -16.26 0.60 -12.24
C GLU A 157 -15.02 -0.06 -11.61
N PHE A 158 -14.81 0.13 -10.30
CA PHE A 158 -13.71 -0.47 -9.57
C PHE A 158 -13.77 -2.00 -9.65
N TRP A 159 -14.91 -2.61 -9.35
CA TRP A 159 -15.03 -4.07 -9.30
C TRP A 159 -14.84 -4.72 -10.67
N GLN A 160 -15.33 -4.08 -11.74
CA GLN A 160 -15.07 -4.50 -13.11
C GLN A 160 -13.59 -4.41 -13.46
N ASN A 161 -12.92 -3.30 -13.09
CA ASN A 161 -11.48 -3.15 -13.27
C ASN A 161 -10.69 -4.17 -12.46
N PHE A 162 -11.09 -4.46 -11.22
CA PHE A 162 -10.39 -5.40 -10.36
C PHE A 162 -10.50 -6.83 -10.88
N LYS A 163 -11.69 -7.26 -11.31
CA LYS A 163 -11.86 -8.55 -12.01
C LYS A 163 -10.98 -8.60 -13.27
N PHE A 164 -10.99 -7.55 -14.10
CA PHE A 164 -10.15 -7.46 -15.29
C PHE A 164 -8.65 -7.56 -14.98
N VAL A 165 -8.20 -6.95 -13.87
CA VAL A 165 -6.83 -7.05 -13.36
C VAL A 165 -6.51 -8.49 -12.94
N LEU A 166 -7.37 -9.13 -12.15
CA LEU A 166 -7.16 -10.49 -11.64
C LEU A 166 -7.10 -11.54 -12.76
N GLU A 167 -8.00 -11.44 -13.74
CA GLU A 167 -7.98 -12.32 -14.92
C GLU A 167 -6.69 -12.19 -15.73
N ASN A 168 -6.21 -10.95 -15.91
CA ASN A 168 -4.97 -10.70 -16.63
C ASN A 168 -3.74 -11.12 -15.83
N ALA A 169 -3.73 -10.93 -14.51
CA ALA A 169 -2.66 -11.39 -13.63
C ALA A 169 -2.56 -12.92 -13.61
N LYS A 170 -3.70 -13.63 -13.67
CA LYS A 170 -3.73 -15.10 -13.84
C LYS A 170 -3.18 -15.51 -15.20
N LYS A 171 -3.64 -14.89 -16.29
CA LYS A 171 -3.15 -15.16 -17.66
C LYS A 171 -1.64 -14.92 -17.79
N ALA A 172 -1.10 -13.93 -17.08
CA ALA A 172 0.32 -13.62 -17.04
C ALA A 172 1.15 -14.52 -16.09
N GLY A 173 0.52 -15.40 -15.30
CA GLY A 173 1.20 -16.24 -14.31
C GLY A 173 1.68 -15.49 -13.05
N ILE A 174 1.23 -14.25 -12.84
CA ILE A 174 1.70 -13.37 -11.77
C ILE A 174 0.99 -13.69 -10.44
N TYR A 175 -0.30 -14.02 -10.53
CA TYR A 175 -1.16 -14.33 -9.40
C TYR A 175 -1.91 -15.65 -9.62
N ASN A 176 -2.07 -16.43 -8.54
CA ASN A 176 -2.91 -17.62 -8.53
C ASN A 176 -4.19 -17.33 -7.73
N PRO A 177 -5.35 -17.15 -8.39
CA PRO A 177 -6.62 -16.90 -7.72
C PRO A 177 -6.95 -17.93 -6.66
N VAL A 178 -7.34 -17.43 -5.49
CA VAL A 178 -7.86 -18.22 -4.37
C VAL A 178 -9.34 -17.89 -4.20
N ASP A 179 -10.18 -18.92 -4.12
CA ASP A 179 -11.59 -18.78 -3.77
C ASP A 179 -11.70 -18.52 -2.25
N TYR A 180 -11.69 -17.23 -1.89
CA TYR A 180 -11.71 -16.80 -0.48
C TYR A 180 -13.06 -17.05 0.22
N LYS A 181 -14.14 -17.38 -0.52
CA LYS A 181 -15.39 -17.85 0.09
C LYS A 181 -15.22 -19.24 0.68
N LYS A 182 -14.46 -20.11 0.01
CA LYS A 182 -14.14 -21.46 0.49
C LYS A 182 -12.92 -21.50 1.41
N LYS A 183 -11.94 -20.64 1.17
CA LYS A 183 -10.69 -20.58 1.95
C LYS A 183 -10.41 -19.14 2.42
N PRO A 184 -11.19 -18.60 3.38
CA PRO A 184 -10.96 -17.27 3.91
C PRO A 184 -9.53 -17.11 4.43
N GLN A 185 -8.97 -15.91 4.27
CA GLN A 185 -7.60 -15.61 4.68
C GLN A 185 -7.56 -14.40 5.60
N GLN A 186 -6.79 -14.50 6.69
CA GLN A 186 -6.55 -13.37 7.58
C GLN A 186 -5.51 -12.43 6.97
N TYR A 187 -5.79 -11.13 7.00
CA TYR A 187 -4.87 -10.09 6.55
C TYR A 187 -5.00 -8.88 7.47
N CYS A 188 -3.95 -8.57 8.24
CA CYS A 188 -3.87 -7.35 9.06
C CYS A 188 -5.14 -6.97 9.85
N GLY A 189 -5.75 -7.95 10.53
CA GLY A 189 -6.91 -7.70 11.40
C GLY A 189 -8.26 -7.72 10.70
N MET A 190 -8.29 -7.92 9.38
CA MET A 190 -9.49 -8.24 8.62
C MET A 190 -9.42 -9.65 8.03
N THR A 191 -10.56 -10.16 7.59
CA THR A 191 -10.65 -11.44 6.86
C THR A 191 -10.99 -11.16 5.40
N ILE A 192 -10.16 -11.64 4.49
CA ILE A 192 -10.45 -11.67 3.06
C ILE A 192 -11.37 -12.86 2.81
N THR A 193 -12.59 -12.59 2.38
CA THR A 193 -13.65 -13.59 2.17
C THR A 193 -14.18 -13.64 0.75
N ASP A 194 -13.73 -12.75 -0.13
CA ASP A 194 -14.28 -12.59 -1.48
C ASP A 194 -13.16 -12.38 -2.50
N ASN A 195 -13.37 -12.88 -3.71
CA ASN A 195 -12.45 -12.70 -4.82
C ASN A 195 -13.24 -12.49 -6.12
N PRO A 196 -13.31 -11.26 -6.65
CA PRO A 196 -14.04 -10.90 -7.87
C PRO A 196 -13.72 -11.75 -9.10
N TYR A 197 -12.60 -12.47 -9.10
CA TYR A 197 -12.31 -13.47 -10.12
C TYR A 197 -13.39 -14.56 -10.26
N TYR A 198 -14.08 -14.94 -9.17
CA TYR A 198 -15.07 -16.02 -9.17
C TYR A 198 -16.52 -15.55 -9.13
N ASP A 199 -16.77 -14.31 -8.72
CA ASP A 199 -18.07 -13.88 -8.17
C ASP A 199 -18.80 -12.81 -9.00
N LEU A 200 -18.21 -12.40 -10.12
CA LEU A 200 -18.73 -11.41 -11.08
C LEU A 200 -18.73 -11.99 -12.49
#